data_AF-A0A818PMV9-F1
#
_entry.id   AF-A0A818PMV9-F1
#
_cell.length_a   1.000
_cell.length_b   1.000
_cell.length_c   1.000
_cell.angle_alpha   90.00
_cell.angle_beta   90.00
_cell.angle_gamma   90.00
#
_symmetry.space_group_name_H-M   'P 1'
#
loop_
_entity.id
_entity.type
_entity.pdbx_description
1 polymer ?
#
loop_
_entity_poly.entity_id
_entity_poly.type
_entity_poly.pdbx_seq_one_letter_code
_entity_poly.pdbx_strand_id
1 'polypeptide(L)'
;MAEGENGTILGQVSIDVLAIRPGNNAFTLNGLLAPSRETDLPVIGKFFSAYLNGQTQTVKVFRNQSSVKNAIAMDLTISGLSMKANLDGIETKLIHQVNVLNFSIEFDLVHVNKVYVTGQLSVFFELPSNIHMKFKALRTSINFTMHFNDKPSMGQMILHDLPVEHNQTTNELFMSFNKQELIVLNDASFKQLAAFLFLTKNVSIMIEGLAAALAEVRIGNITLSNIPINDTLHLVGYNEFDNGLLNIDNIDLIGAISCQALALRVRTQIINPSAVNILYGGCLSLDLCDIVSGKSLGLVNIDPFYLQLQDNITVLDAEESVFV
;
A
#
# COMPACT_ATOMS: atom_id res chain seq x y z
N MET A 1 14.65 -16.59 32.16
CA MET A 1 14.26 -16.78 30.74
C MET A 1 12.80 -16.44 30.58
N ALA A 2 12.46 -15.87 29.44
CA ALA A 2 11.09 -15.71 28.99
C ALA A 2 10.85 -16.66 27.81
N GLU A 3 9.75 -17.40 27.86
CA GLU A 3 9.32 -18.39 26.88
C GLU A 3 7.94 -18.01 26.35
N GLY A 4 7.82 -18.04 25.02
CA GLY A 4 6.57 -17.77 24.31
C GLY A 4 5.74 -19.04 24.13
N GLU A 5 4.71 -18.95 23.30
CA GLU A 5 3.96 -20.14 22.89
C GLU A 5 4.89 -21.18 22.24
N ASN A 6 4.67 -22.46 22.55
CA ASN A 6 5.42 -23.62 22.03
C ASN A 6 6.84 -23.84 22.57
N GLY A 7 7.21 -23.28 23.72
CA GLY A 7 8.50 -23.62 24.34
C GLY A 7 9.70 -22.83 23.83
N THR A 8 9.49 -21.86 22.93
CA THR A 8 10.59 -21.09 22.35
C THR A 8 11.06 -20.01 23.31
N ILE A 9 12.37 -19.90 23.47
CA ILE A 9 12.99 -18.89 24.33
C ILE A 9 12.98 -17.55 23.59
N LEU A 10 12.20 -16.60 24.11
CA LEU A 10 12.13 -15.23 23.59
C LEU A 10 13.34 -14.40 24.06
N GLY A 11 13.85 -14.69 25.25
CA GLY A 11 15.00 -13.99 25.79
C GLY A 11 15.23 -14.17 27.28
N GLN A 12 15.91 -13.19 27.86
CA GLN A 12 16.31 -13.19 29.27
C GLN A 12 15.66 -12.04 30.00
N VAL A 13 15.21 -12.31 31.23
CA VAL A 13 14.64 -11.32 32.14
C VAL A 13 15.32 -11.48 33.49
N SER A 14 15.55 -10.37 34.17
CA SER A 14 16.12 -10.28 35.50
C SER A 14 15.22 -9.43 36.40
N ILE A 15 15.32 -9.73 37.69
CA ILE A 15 14.75 -8.95 38.77
C ILE A 15 15.90 -8.57 39.70
N ASP A 16 16.00 -7.30 40.08
CA ASP A 16 17.12 -6.83 40.90
C ASP A 16 17.01 -7.34 42.33
N VAL A 17 15.81 -7.32 42.91
CA VAL A 17 15.52 -7.83 44.25
C VAL A 17 14.20 -8.58 44.24
N LEU A 18 14.24 -9.89 44.51
CA LEU A 18 13.05 -10.70 44.73
C LEU A 18 12.69 -10.71 46.22
N ALA A 19 11.67 -9.95 46.61
CA ALA A 19 11.14 -9.93 47.98
C ALA A 19 9.67 -10.35 47.99
N ILE A 20 9.41 -11.60 48.35
CA ILE A 20 8.04 -12.13 48.44
C ILE A 20 7.48 -11.86 49.84
N ARG A 21 6.31 -11.23 49.91
CA ARG A 21 5.57 -10.91 51.14
C ARG A 21 4.19 -11.60 51.15
N PRO A 22 3.57 -11.83 52.31
CA PRO A 22 2.18 -12.25 52.36
C PRO A 22 1.26 -11.25 51.62
N GLY A 23 0.36 -11.77 50.78
CA GLY A 23 -0.57 -10.96 49.97
C GLY A 23 -0.10 -10.70 48.54
N ASN A 24 -0.56 -9.61 47.94
CA ASN A 24 -0.22 -9.24 46.57
C ASN A 24 1.24 -8.80 46.47
N ASN A 25 1.96 -9.39 45.54
CA ASN A 25 3.33 -9.03 45.23
C ASN A 25 3.38 -8.46 43.80
N ALA A 26 4.00 -7.30 43.65
CA ALA A 26 4.26 -6.68 42.35
C ALA A 26 5.76 -6.57 42.15
N PHE A 27 6.23 -6.98 40.97
CA PHE A 27 7.63 -6.95 40.60
C PHE A 27 7.79 -6.37 39.20
N THR A 28 8.85 -5.61 38.98
CA THR A 28 9.26 -5.18 37.64
C THR A 28 10.34 -6.12 37.14
N LEU A 29 10.11 -6.72 35.97
CA LEU A 29 11.09 -7.53 35.26
C LEU A 29 11.74 -6.66 34.18
N ASN A 30 13.08 -6.60 34.19
CA ASN A 30 13.85 -5.97 33.13
C ASN A 30 14.40 -7.07 32.24
N GLY A 31 14.27 -6.96 30.92
CA GLY A 31 14.66 -8.04 30.02
C GLY A 31 15.16 -7.60 28.66
N LEU A 32 15.80 -8.55 28.00
CA LEU A 32 16.29 -8.44 26.64
C LEU A 32 15.67 -9.58 25.83
N LEU A 33 15.05 -9.22 24.71
CA LEU A 33 14.75 -10.18 23.65
C LEU A 33 16.08 -10.61 23.02
N ALA A 34 16.39 -11.89 23.13
CA ALA A 34 17.66 -12.47 22.74
C ALA A 34 17.38 -13.92 22.30
N PRO A 35 17.04 -14.13 21.01
CA PRO A 35 16.83 -15.48 20.49
C PRO A 35 18.05 -16.35 20.80
N SER A 36 17.82 -17.60 21.18
CA SER A 36 18.91 -18.52 21.45
C SER A 36 19.53 -19.03 20.15
N ARG A 37 18.73 -19.08 19.08
CA ARG A 37 19.10 -19.52 17.72
C ARG A 37 18.35 -18.71 16.68
N GLU A 38 18.90 -18.63 15.47
CA GLU A 38 18.24 -17.98 14.32
C GLU A 38 16.88 -18.61 13.99
N THR A 39 16.73 -19.92 14.23
CA THR A 39 15.47 -20.66 14.07
C THR A 39 14.34 -20.17 14.98
N ASP A 40 14.64 -19.38 16.00
CA ASP A 40 13.66 -18.82 16.94
C ASP A 40 13.06 -17.50 16.41
N LEU A 41 13.69 -16.86 15.41
CA LEU A 41 13.26 -15.57 14.86
C LEU A 41 11.84 -15.58 14.30
N PRO A 42 11.34 -16.62 13.62
CA PRO A 42 9.95 -16.67 13.17
C PRO A 42 8.95 -16.62 14.33
N VAL A 43 9.27 -17.25 15.47
CA VAL A 43 8.40 -17.24 16.66
C VAL A 43 8.40 -15.85 17.30
N ILE A 44 9.56 -15.20 17.35
CA ILE A 44 9.67 -13.80 17.81
C ILE A 44 8.91 -12.85 16.88
N GLY A 45 9.01 -13.04 15.57
CA GLY A 45 8.25 -12.27 14.58
C GLY A 45 6.74 -12.40 14.77
N LYS A 46 6.25 -13.64 15.00
CA LYS A 46 4.83 -13.89 15.33
C LYS A 46 4.43 -13.20 16.64
N PHE A 47 5.22 -13.36 17.69
CA PHE A 47 4.96 -12.73 19.00
C PHE A 47 4.88 -11.20 18.88
N PHE A 48 5.84 -10.58 18.18
CA PHE A 48 5.89 -9.14 18.01
C PHE A 48 4.77 -8.63 17.10
N SER A 49 4.42 -9.37 16.04
CA SER A 49 3.27 -9.05 15.19
C SER A 49 1.97 -9.07 15.99
N ALA A 50 1.76 -10.08 16.82
CA ALA A 50 0.55 -10.18 17.65
C ALA A 50 0.49 -9.05 18.68
N TYR A 51 1.61 -8.73 19.33
CA TYR A 51 1.74 -7.60 20.24
C TYR A 51 1.39 -6.26 19.56
N LEU A 52 1.92 -6.01 18.37
CA LEU A 52 1.65 -4.78 17.59
C LEU A 52 0.21 -4.71 17.05
N ASN A 53 -0.49 -5.84 16.98
CA ASN A 53 -1.88 -5.95 16.55
C ASN A 53 -2.88 -5.99 17.74
N GLY A 54 -2.48 -5.49 18.91
CA GLY A 54 -3.34 -5.44 20.09
C GLY A 54 -3.66 -6.80 20.73
N GLN A 55 -3.02 -7.89 20.32
CA GLN A 55 -3.32 -9.23 20.86
C GLN A 55 -2.54 -9.50 22.14
N THR A 56 -3.23 -9.78 23.24
CA THR A 56 -2.60 -10.21 24.49
C THR A 56 -1.81 -11.50 24.30
N GLN A 57 -0.53 -11.47 24.66
CA GLN A 57 0.38 -12.62 24.61
C GLN A 57 0.59 -13.20 26.01
N THR A 58 0.55 -14.52 26.16
CA THR A 58 0.93 -15.17 27.42
C THR A 58 2.41 -15.55 27.36
N VAL A 59 3.19 -15.09 28.33
CA VAL A 59 4.63 -15.38 28.46
C VAL A 59 4.87 -16.16 29.74
N LYS A 60 5.73 -17.18 29.65
CA LYS A 60 6.19 -17.93 30.81
C LYS A 60 7.60 -17.47 31.19
N VAL A 61 7.77 -17.05 32.44
CA VAL A 61 9.05 -16.64 32.99
C VAL A 61 9.52 -17.70 33.98
N PHE A 62 10.70 -18.24 33.74
CA PHE A 62 11.31 -19.24 34.63
C PHE A 62 12.82 -19.03 34.71
N ARG A 63 13.44 -19.63 35.72
CA ARG A 63 14.88 -19.51 35.96
C ARG A 63 15.69 -20.29 34.91
N ASN A 64 16.70 -19.65 34.33
CA ASN A 64 17.77 -20.34 33.61
C ASN A 64 18.89 -20.66 34.60
N GLN A 65 19.41 -21.88 34.61
CA GLN A 65 20.42 -22.30 35.59
C GLN A 65 21.69 -21.44 35.47
N SER A 66 22.05 -20.69 36.53
CA SER A 66 23.37 -20.06 36.67
C SER A 66 23.69 -19.74 38.14
N SER A 67 24.75 -20.40 38.63
CA SER A 67 25.53 -20.21 39.87
C SER A 67 24.79 -19.82 41.16
N VAL A 68 24.69 -20.79 42.07
CA VAL A 68 24.30 -20.60 43.48
C VAL A 68 25.33 -19.69 44.16
N LYS A 69 24.93 -18.48 44.57
CA LYS A 69 25.80 -17.60 45.37
C LYS A 69 25.54 -17.66 46.86
N ASN A 70 24.33 -18.02 47.31
CA ASN A 70 24.00 -18.17 48.73
C ASN A 70 22.79 -19.10 48.95
N ALA A 71 22.82 -19.87 50.06
CA ALA A 71 21.77 -20.75 50.59
C ALA A 71 21.17 -21.79 49.62
N ILE A 72 21.83 -22.96 49.53
CA ILE A 72 21.46 -24.12 48.69
C ILE A 72 19.98 -24.54 48.85
N ALA A 73 19.42 -24.47 50.06
CA ALA A 73 18.03 -24.86 50.33
C ALA A 73 17.00 -23.94 49.67
N MET A 74 17.22 -22.62 49.71
CA MET A 74 16.32 -21.64 49.08
C MET A 74 16.50 -21.63 47.56
N ASP A 75 17.71 -21.94 47.09
CA ASP A 75 18.04 -22.06 45.68
C ASP A 75 17.23 -23.17 44.98
N LEU A 76 17.05 -24.33 45.64
CA LEU A 76 16.20 -25.43 45.17
C LEU A 76 14.74 -25.01 45.05
N THR A 77 14.20 -24.25 46.02
CA THR A 77 12.80 -23.78 45.96
C THR A 77 12.58 -22.76 44.85
N ILE A 78 13.53 -21.82 44.64
CA ILE A 78 13.46 -20.82 43.57
C ILE A 78 13.70 -21.46 42.19
N SER A 79 14.42 -22.59 42.12
CA SER A 79 14.67 -23.30 40.85
C SER A 79 13.40 -23.84 40.18
N GLY A 80 12.35 -24.12 40.96
CA GLY A 80 11.03 -24.53 40.46
C GLY A 80 10.09 -23.38 40.12
N LEU A 81 10.50 -22.11 40.32
CA LEU A 81 9.63 -20.96 40.11
C LEU A 81 9.39 -20.74 38.60
N SER A 82 8.14 -20.95 38.19
CA SER A 82 7.63 -20.63 36.86
C SER A 82 6.43 -19.71 37.01
N MET A 83 6.52 -18.50 36.48
CA MET A 83 5.47 -17.49 36.49
C MET A 83 4.87 -17.37 35.11
N LYS A 84 3.55 -17.20 35.03
CA LYS A 84 2.88 -16.80 33.80
C LYS A 84 2.52 -15.32 33.90
N ALA A 85 2.76 -14.58 32.84
CA ALA A 85 2.40 -13.18 32.73
C ALA A 85 1.68 -12.95 31.41
N ASN A 86 0.68 -12.09 31.43
CA ASN A 86 0.04 -11.60 30.22
C ASN A 86 0.70 -10.28 29.84
N LEU A 87 1.04 -10.16 28.56
CA LEU A 87 1.51 -8.93 27.94
C LEU A 87 0.40 -8.46 27.00
N ASP A 88 -0.32 -7.43 27.41
CA ASP A 88 -1.35 -6.82 26.58
C ASP A 88 -0.72 -6.21 25.33
N GLY A 89 -1.33 -6.46 24.17
CA GLY A 89 -0.88 -5.86 22.92
C GLY A 89 -1.14 -4.35 22.89
N ILE A 90 -0.52 -3.68 21.94
CA ILE A 90 -0.75 -2.27 21.67
C ILE A 90 -1.67 -2.16 20.46
N GLU A 91 -2.79 -1.48 20.63
CA GLU A 91 -3.64 -1.07 19.52
C GLU A 91 -3.16 0.28 18.99
N THR A 92 -2.45 0.26 17.87
CA THR A 92 -1.97 1.48 17.21
C THR A 92 -2.00 1.33 15.68
N LYS A 93 -2.21 2.44 14.97
CA LYS A 93 -2.13 2.48 13.52
C LYS A 93 -0.65 2.58 13.13
N LEU A 94 -0.08 1.50 12.59
CA LEU A 94 1.33 1.46 12.16
C LEU A 94 1.57 2.13 10.81
N ILE A 95 0.64 1.94 9.87
CA ILE A 95 0.66 2.57 8.55
C ILE A 95 -0.19 3.82 8.65
N HIS A 96 0.44 4.99 8.72
CA HIS A 96 -0.26 6.26 8.93
C HIS A 96 -0.79 6.87 7.64
N GLN A 97 -0.05 6.72 6.54
CA GLN A 97 -0.35 7.33 5.26
C GLN A 97 0.22 6.50 4.10
N VAL A 98 -0.56 6.37 3.02
CA VAL A 98 -0.17 5.78 1.75
C VAL A 98 -0.35 6.83 0.65
N ASN A 99 0.76 7.18 -0.01
CA ASN A 99 0.81 8.11 -1.13
C ASN A 99 1.08 7.38 -2.44
N VAL A 100 0.31 7.72 -3.47
CA VAL A 100 0.52 7.23 -4.83
C VAL A 100 1.44 8.20 -5.55
N LEU A 101 2.65 7.75 -5.91
CA LEU A 101 3.62 8.55 -6.64
C LEU A 101 3.41 8.44 -8.15
N ASN A 102 3.13 7.23 -8.64
CA ASN A 102 2.67 6.97 -10.00
C ASN A 102 1.78 5.73 -10.05
N PHE A 103 0.85 5.68 -11.01
CA PHE A 103 -0.13 4.61 -11.13
C PHE A 103 -0.63 4.48 -12.57
N SER A 104 -0.08 3.55 -13.33
CA SER A 104 -0.52 3.26 -14.69
C SER A 104 -1.47 2.09 -14.71
N ILE A 105 -2.66 2.29 -15.26
CA ILE A 105 -3.68 1.27 -15.52
C ILE A 105 -3.56 0.85 -16.99
N GLU A 106 -3.32 -0.43 -17.24
CA GLU A 106 -3.17 -1.02 -18.57
C GLU A 106 -4.27 -2.04 -18.80
N PHE A 107 -5.06 -1.87 -19.86
CA PHE A 107 -6.04 -2.85 -20.30
C PHE A 107 -5.41 -3.87 -21.25
N ASP A 108 -5.69 -5.16 -21.04
CA ASP A 108 -5.17 -6.23 -21.91
C ASP A 108 -5.87 -6.20 -23.29
N LEU A 109 -5.07 -6.13 -24.36
CA LEU A 109 -5.57 -6.08 -25.73
C LEU A 109 -6.13 -7.43 -26.24
N VAL A 110 -5.78 -8.55 -25.59
CA VAL A 110 -6.17 -9.90 -26.00
C VAL A 110 -7.28 -10.45 -25.12
N HIS A 111 -7.23 -10.16 -23.81
CA HIS A 111 -8.16 -10.66 -22.81
C HIS A 111 -9.05 -9.53 -22.28
N VAL A 112 -10.25 -9.43 -22.86
CA VAL A 112 -11.27 -8.47 -22.41
C VAL A 112 -11.47 -8.60 -20.89
N ASN A 113 -11.46 -7.47 -20.19
CA ASN A 113 -11.58 -7.31 -18.73
C ASN A 113 -10.35 -7.64 -17.87
N LYS A 114 -9.19 -7.97 -18.46
CA LYS A 114 -7.94 -7.99 -17.68
C LYS A 114 -7.36 -6.58 -17.57
N VAL A 115 -7.09 -6.19 -16.34
CA VAL A 115 -6.51 -4.88 -16.01
C VAL A 115 -5.22 -5.13 -15.25
N TYR A 116 -4.13 -4.53 -15.70
CA TYR A 116 -2.85 -4.55 -15.02
C TYR A 116 -2.49 -3.16 -14.52
N VAL A 117 -1.73 -3.10 -13.45
CA VAL A 117 -1.30 -1.87 -12.81
C VAL A 117 0.20 -1.90 -12.60
N THR A 118 0.86 -0.82 -13.01
CA THR A 118 2.24 -0.51 -12.65
C THR A 118 2.24 0.74 -11.80
N GLY A 119 2.99 0.77 -10.71
CA GLY A 119 2.94 1.91 -9.81
C GLY A 119 4.09 1.98 -8.81
N GLN A 120 4.13 3.11 -8.14
CA GLN A 120 5.05 3.42 -7.06
C GLN A 120 4.29 4.07 -5.90
N LEU A 121 4.54 3.57 -4.70
CA LEU A 121 3.91 4.04 -3.47
C LEU A 121 4.98 4.56 -2.51
N SER A 122 4.60 5.55 -1.71
CA SER A 122 5.29 5.92 -0.48
C SER A 122 4.37 5.66 0.70
N VAL A 123 4.87 4.96 1.71
CA VAL A 123 4.11 4.58 2.90
C VAL A 123 4.83 5.13 4.13
N PHE A 124 4.13 5.93 4.94
CA PHE A 124 4.64 6.35 6.24
C PHE A 124 4.30 5.29 7.29
N PHE A 125 5.33 4.61 7.79
CA PHE A 125 5.21 3.53 8.78
C PHE A 125 5.89 3.93 10.08
N GLU A 126 5.16 3.88 11.20
CA GLU A 126 5.71 4.24 12.51
C GLU A 126 5.41 3.15 13.55
N LEU A 127 6.41 2.83 14.37
CA LEU A 127 6.19 1.99 15.56
C LEU A 127 5.59 2.85 16.67
N PRO A 128 4.75 2.28 17.56
CA PRO A 128 4.21 3.02 18.68
C PRO A 128 5.33 3.60 19.56
N SER A 129 5.07 4.77 20.13
CA SER A 129 6.06 5.60 20.83
C SER A 129 6.78 4.93 22.01
N ASN A 130 6.18 3.89 22.61
CA ASN A 130 6.77 3.09 23.68
C ASN A 130 7.72 1.99 23.18
N ILE A 131 7.84 1.80 21.86
CA ILE A 131 8.77 0.86 21.24
C ILE A 131 9.97 1.63 20.68
N HIS A 132 11.06 1.61 21.45
CA HIS A 132 12.31 2.25 21.07
C HIS A 132 13.23 1.28 20.32
N MET A 133 12.81 0.87 19.11
CA MET A 133 13.58 -0.02 18.25
C MET A 133 13.85 0.63 16.89
N LYS A 134 15.08 0.49 16.39
CA LYS A 134 15.38 0.76 14.98
C LYS A 134 15.11 -0.50 14.17
N PHE A 135 14.47 -0.34 13.02
CA PHE A 135 14.26 -1.41 12.06
C PHE A 135 14.59 -0.93 10.65
N LYS A 136 14.84 -1.87 9.75
CA LYS A 136 14.94 -1.61 8.32
C LYS A 136 14.01 -2.56 7.58
N ALA A 137 12.93 -2.05 6.99
CA ALA A 137 12.11 -2.84 6.08
C ALA A 137 12.94 -3.20 4.84
N LEU A 138 12.92 -4.48 4.48
CA LEU A 138 13.66 -5.03 3.34
C LEU A 138 12.70 -5.37 2.19
N ARG A 139 11.60 -6.04 2.53
CA ARG A 139 10.60 -6.55 1.58
C ARG A 139 9.21 -6.50 2.19
N THR A 140 8.18 -6.39 1.37
CA THR A 140 6.79 -6.38 1.83
C THR A 140 5.88 -7.15 0.89
N SER A 141 4.81 -7.71 1.45
CA SER A 141 3.69 -8.23 0.67
C SER A 141 2.42 -7.54 1.15
N ILE A 142 1.53 -7.20 0.23
CA ILE A 142 0.32 -6.45 0.51
C ILE A 142 -0.86 -7.13 -0.19
N ASN A 143 -1.96 -7.33 0.53
CA ASN A 143 -3.24 -7.71 -0.06
C ASN A 143 -4.28 -6.69 0.37
N PHE A 144 -4.87 -5.98 -0.59
CA PHE A 144 -5.85 -4.94 -0.29
C PHE A 144 -6.99 -4.92 -1.31
N THR A 145 -8.16 -4.50 -0.82
CA THR A 145 -9.33 -4.17 -1.61
C THR A 145 -9.48 -2.66 -1.71
N MET A 146 -9.96 -2.21 -2.87
CA MET A 146 -10.24 -0.81 -3.15
C MET A 146 -11.74 -0.57 -3.16
N HIS A 147 -12.16 0.56 -2.62
CA HIS A 147 -13.55 0.97 -2.49
C HIS A 147 -13.72 2.40 -3.02
N PHE A 148 -14.83 2.66 -3.70
CA PHE A 148 -15.15 3.95 -4.28
C PHE A 148 -16.61 4.30 -4.01
N ASN A 149 -16.89 5.52 -3.53
CA ASN A 149 -18.25 6.04 -3.23
C ASN A 149 -19.14 5.12 -2.34
N ASP A 150 -18.59 4.64 -1.22
CA ASP A 150 -19.30 3.95 -0.12
C ASP A 150 -20.13 2.68 -0.48
N LYS A 151 -19.89 2.01 -1.62
CA LYS A 151 -20.50 0.71 -2.00
C LYS A 151 -19.50 -0.18 -2.78
N PRO A 152 -19.80 -1.49 -3.00
CA PRO A 152 -18.93 -2.64 -2.70
C PRO A 152 -17.51 -2.57 -3.26
N SER A 153 -16.59 -3.36 -2.70
CA SER A 153 -15.20 -3.48 -3.18
C SER A 153 -15.14 -3.47 -4.70
N MET A 154 -14.52 -2.43 -5.24
CA MET A 154 -14.39 -2.17 -6.67
C MET A 154 -13.38 -3.13 -7.29
N GLY A 155 -12.27 -3.38 -6.59
CA GLY A 155 -11.23 -4.28 -7.06
C GLY A 155 -10.29 -4.71 -5.94
N GLN A 156 -9.46 -5.68 -6.24
CA GLN A 156 -8.47 -6.25 -5.34
C GLN A 156 -7.10 -6.30 -6.01
N MET A 157 -6.06 -6.03 -5.24
CA MET A 157 -4.67 -6.23 -5.64
C MET A 157 -3.93 -7.05 -4.60
N ILE A 158 -3.11 -7.96 -5.10
CA ILE A 158 -2.19 -8.76 -4.29
C ILE A 158 -0.79 -8.50 -4.81
N LEU A 159 0.03 -7.89 -3.97
CA LEU A 159 1.42 -7.56 -4.23
C LEU A 159 2.30 -8.51 -3.43
N HIS A 160 3.09 -9.32 -4.13
CA HIS A 160 3.96 -10.31 -3.50
C HIS A 160 5.40 -9.84 -3.47
N ASP A 161 5.99 -9.90 -2.28
CA ASP A 161 7.43 -9.83 -2.06
C ASP A 161 8.12 -8.65 -2.78
N LEU A 162 7.57 -7.45 -2.62
CA LEU A 162 8.11 -6.22 -3.20
C LEU A 162 9.35 -5.77 -2.43
N PRO A 163 10.44 -5.38 -3.12
CA PRO A 163 11.58 -4.73 -2.47
C PRO A 163 11.14 -3.38 -1.87
N VAL A 164 11.73 -3.01 -0.75
CA VAL A 164 11.46 -1.75 -0.06
C VAL A 164 12.73 -0.93 0.05
N GLU A 165 12.65 0.33 -0.37
CA GLU A 165 13.63 1.36 -0.03
C GLU A 165 13.12 2.11 1.20
N HIS A 166 13.84 2.01 2.32
CA HIS A 166 13.41 2.62 3.59
C HIS A 166 14.27 3.83 3.93
N ASN A 167 13.64 5.01 3.99
CA ASN A 167 14.25 6.19 4.58
C ASN A 167 14.11 6.16 6.11
N GLN A 168 15.15 5.70 6.81
CA GLN A 168 15.14 5.57 8.27
C GLN A 168 15.16 6.92 9.04
N THR A 169 15.23 8.05 8.34
CA THR A 169 15.13 9.38 8.97
C THR A 169 13.68 9.85 9.02
N THR A 170 12.91 9.61 7.95
CA THR A 170 11.49 9.99 7.85
C THR A 170 10.54 8.83 8.15
N ASN A 171 11.06 7.60 8.26
CA ASN A 171 10.31 6.34 8.30
C ASN A 171 9.36 6.13 7.10
N GLU A 172 9.73 6.68 5.95
CA GLU A 172 9.03 6.45 4.69
C GLU A 172 9.57 5.20 3.98
N LEU A 173 8.63 4.38 3.50
CA LEU A 173 8.89 3.17 2.72
C LEU A 173 8.48 3.42 1.28
N PHE A 174 9.43 3.28 0.35
CA PHE A 174 9.18 3.39 -1.08
C PHE A 174 9.17 1.99 -1.70
N MET A 175 8.18 1.76 -2.55
CA MET A 175 8.00 0.47 -3.22
C MET A 175 7.42 0.66 -4.61
N SER A 176 7.87 -0.17 -5.53
CA SER A 176 7.40 -0.19 -6.91
C SER A 176 6.93 -1.59 -7.28
N PHE A 177 5.89 -1.64 -8.13
CA PHE A 177 5.37 -2.87 -8.70
C PHE A 177 5.07 -2.66 -10.17
N ASN A 178 5.20 -3.72 -10.96
CA ASN A 178 5.08 -3.65 -12.40
C ASN A 178 4.11 -4.72 -12.90
N LYS A 179 3.14 -4.29 -13.70
CA LYS A 179 2.16 -5.14 -14.39
C LYS A 179 1.46 -6.13 -13.44
N GLN A 180 1.07 -5.65 -12.27
CA GLN A 180 0.29 -6.43 -11.31
C GLN A 180 -1.18 -6.47 -11.75
N GLU A 181 -1.80 -7.65 -11.75
CA GLU A 181 -3.23 -7.77 -12.04
C GLU A 181 -4.08 -7.05 -10.98
N LEU A 182 -4.95 -6.16 -11.44
CA LEU A 182 -6.07 -5.61 -10.69
C LEU A 182 -7.30 -6.46 -10.99
N ILE A 183 -7.73 -7.23 -9.99
CA ILE A 183 -8.95 -8.02 -10.09
C ILE A 183 -10.14 -7.08 -9.91
N VAL A 184 -10.87 -6.79 -10.99
CA VAL A 184 -12.09 -6.00 -10.93
C VAL A 184 -13.20 -6.84 -10.32
N LEU A 185 -13.72 -6.41 -9.17
CA LEU A 185 -14.78 -7.10 -8.42
C LEU A 185 -16.16 -6.51 -8.72
N ASN A 186 -16.21 -5.22 -9.09
CA ASN A 186 -17.45 -4.54 -9.45
C ASN A 186 -17.24 -3.59 -10.63
N ASP A 187 -17.68 -4.02 -11.82
CA ASP A 187 -17.53 -3.25 -13.06
C ASP A 187 -18.20 -1.88 -13.02
N ALA A 188 -19.35 -1.75 -12.35
CA ALA A 188 -20.07 -0.48 -12.28
C ALA A 188 -19.27 0.56 -11.47
N SER A 189 -18.70 0.16 -10.34
CA SER A 189 -17.88 1.01 -9.48
C SER A 189 -16.55 1.35 -10.16
N PHE A 190 -15.95 0.38 -10.87
CA PHE A 190 -14.72 0.61 -11.63
C PHE A 190 -14.93 1.58 -12.80
N LYS A 191 -16.04 1.44 -13.55
CA LYS A 191 -16.43 2.40 -14.60
C LYS A 191 -16.70 3.79 -14.03
N GLN A 192 -17.31 3.87 -12.85
CA GLN A 192 -17.55 5.14 -12.18
C GLN A 192 -16.23 5.80 -11.75
N LEU A 193 -15.27 5.03 -11.22
CA LEU A 193 -13.94 5.54 -10.91
C LEU A 193 -13.27 6.10 -12.16
N ALA A 194 -13.26 5.33 -13.25
CA ALA A 194 -12.68 5.78 -14.51
C ALA A 194 -13.33 7.08 -14.98
N ALA A 195 -14.66 7.19 -14.94
CA ALA A 195 -15.37 8.42 -15.29
C ALA A 195 -14.99 9.59 -14.37
N PHE A 196 -14.91 9.38 -13.05
CA PHE A 196 -14.52 10.43 -12.11
C PHE A 196 -13.08 10.90 -12.29
N LEU A 197 -12.15 9.98 -12.61
CA LEU A 197 -10.79 10.35 -12.98
C LEU A 197 -10.76 11.31 -14.17
N PHE A 198 -11.68 11.17 -15.13
CA PHE A 198 -11.82 12.14 -16.22
C PHE A 198 -12.54 13.41 -15.84
N LEU A 199 -13.64 13.33 -15.10
CA LEU A 199 -14.57 14.44 -14.92
C LEU A 199 -14.27 15.33 -13.71
N THR A 200 -13.46 14.89 -12.75
CA THR A 200 -13.23 15.63 -11.51
C THR A 200 -11.77 15.98 -11.30
N LYS A 201 -11.51 17.06 -10.55
CA LYS A 201 -10.17 17.48 -10.15
C LYS A 201 -9.51 16.53 -9.16
N ASN A 202 -10.28 15.97 -8.24
CA ASN A 202 -9.79 15.08 -7.20
C ASN A 202 -10.68 13.85 -7.11
N VAL A 203 -10.04 12.71 -6.88
CA VAL A 203 -10.68 11.40 -6.73
C VAL A 203 -10.10 10.74 -5.49
N SER A 204 -10.97 10.20 -4.64
CA SER A 204 -10.58 9.48 -3.43
C SER A 204 -10.96 8.02 -3.54
N ILE A 205 -10.02 7.12 -3.22
CA ILE A 205 -10.21 5.67 -3.22
C ILE A 205 -9.83 5.15 -1.83
N MET A 206 -10.76 4.51 -1.15
CA MET A 206 -10.47 3.88 0.14
C MET A 206 -9.82 2.51 -0.10
N ILE A 207 -8.77 2.20 0.67
CA ILE A 207 -8.09 0.91 0.66
C ILE A 207 -8.17 0.24 2.02
N GLU A 208 -8.49 -1.04 2.00
CA GLU A 208 -8.55 -1.88 3.20
C GLU A 208 -7.81 -3.19 2.94
N GLY A 209 -7.02 -3.67 3.90
CA GLY A 209 -6.27 -4.90 3.70
C GLY A 209 -5.28 -5.23 4.79
N LEU A 210 -4.36 -6.13 4.46
CA LEU A 210 -3.27 -6.58 5.33
C LEU A 210 -1.94 -6.51 4.60
N ALA A 211 -0.91 -6.07 5.32
CA ALA A 211 0.47 -6.13 4.90
C ALA A 211 1.29 -7.09 5.78
N ALA A 212 2.36 -7.59 5.18
CA ALA A 212 3.46 -8.23 5.88
C ALA A 212 4.78 -7.58 5.43
N ALA A 213 5.75 -7.48 6.34
CA ALA A 213 7.05 -6.89 6.06
C ALA A 213 8.17 -7.74 6.66
N LEU A 214 9.18 -8.04 5.84
CA LEU A 214 10.46 -8.54 6.33
C LEU A 214 11.27 -7.35 6.83
N ALA A 215 11.52 -7.29 8.13
CA ALA A 215 12.26 -6.22 8.79
C ALA A 215 13.56 -6.75 9.38
N GLU A 216 14.66 -6.08 9.07
CA GLU A 216 15.93 -6.27 9.75
C GLU A 216 15.92 -5.48 11.05
N VAL A 217 16.14 -6.19 12.15
CA VAL A 217 16.32 -5.63 13.49
C VAL A 217 17.63 -6.14 14.08
N ARG A 218 18.02 -5.63 15.25
CA ARG A 218 19.33 -5.97 15.86
C ARG A 218 19.52 -7.47 16.12
N ILE A 219 18.44 -8.21 16.35
CA ILE A 219 18.49 -9.66 16.62
C ILE A 219 18.46 -10.52 15.34
N GLY A 220 18.33 -9.90 14.16
CA GLY A 220 18.21 -10.57 12.87
C GLY A 220 16.97 -10.12 12.10
N ASN A 221 16.62 -10.87 11.06
CA ASN A 221 15.45 -10.58 10.26
C ASN A 221 14.20 -11.20 10.88
N ILE A 222 13.16 -10.39 11.06
CA ILE A 222 11.85 -10.83 11.54
C ILE A 222 10.78 -10.47 10.53
N THR A 223 9.75 -11.31 10.43
CA THR A 223 8.56 -10.98 9.64
C THR A 223 7.52 -10.36 10.56
N LEU A 224 7.13 -9.12 10.25
CA LEU A 224 5.93 -8.50 10.78
C LEU A 224 4.75 -8.89 9.90
N SER A 225 3.68 -9.41 10.48
CA SER A 225 2.51 -9.90 9.74
C SER A 225 1.21 -9.31 10.26
N ASN A 226 0.18 -9.40 9.41
CA ASN A 226 -1.17 -8.91 9.69
C ASN A 226 -1.22 -7.43 10.04
N ILE A 227 -0.34 -6.61 9.46
CA ILE A 227 -0.36 -5.16 9.66
C ILE A 227 -1.59 -4.60 8.92
N PRO A 228 -2.59 -4.03 9.62
CA PRO A 228 -3.79 -3.54 8.97
C PRO A 228 -3.49 -2.33 8.09
N ILE A 229 -4.10 -2.33 6.91
CA ILE A 229 -4.18 -1.18 6.02
C ILE A 229 -5.63 -0.69 6.07
N ASN A 230 -5.79 0.58 6.42
CA ASN A 230 -7.04 1.30 6.29
C ASN A 230 -6.70 2.77 6.03
N ASP A 231 -6.76 3.15 4.75
CA ASP A 231 -6.37 4.48 4.31
C ASP A 231 -7.19 4.95 3.11
N THR A 232 -7.12 6.25 2.82
CA THR A 232 -7.74 6.83 1.62
C THR A 232 -6.66 7.38 0.70
N LEU A 233 -6.56 6.81 -0.49
CA LEU A 233 -5.72 7.31 -1.56
C LEU A 233 -6.37 8.54 -2.18
N HIS A 234 -5.60 9.61 -2.32
CA HIS A 234 -6.04 10.82 -3.00
C HIS A 234 -5.31 10.95 -4.32
N LEU A 235 -6.07 11.01 -5.40
CA LEU A 235 -5.57 11.12 -6.78
C LEU A 235 -6.06 12.43 -7.38
N VAL A 236 -5.18 13.10 -8.12
CA VAL A 236 -5.56 14.20 -9.00
C VAL A 236 -6.23 13.59 -10.23
N GLY A 237 -7.44 14.04 -10.59
CA GLY A 237 -8.10 13.66 -11.83
C GLY A 237 -7.78 14.65 -12.96
N TYR A 238 -8.19 14.31 -14.18
CA TYR A 238 -7.94 15.09 -15.38
C TYR A 238 -8.82 16.35 -15.49
N ASN A 239 -9.88 16.47 -14.67
CA ASN A 239 -10.78 17.63 -14.62
C ASN A 239 -11.26 18.10 -16.00
N GLU A 240 -11.72 17.16 -16.82
CA GLU A 240 -12.21 17.39 -18.19
C GLU A 240 -11.17 18.02 -19.12
N PHE A 241 -9.89 17.97 -18.75
CA PHE A 241 -8.80 18.72 -19.38
C PHE A 241 -9.06 20.23 -19.47
N ASP A 242 -9.85 20.76 -18.53
CA ASP A 242 -10.16 22.18 -18.41
C ASP A 242 -8.91 22.98 -17.97
N ASN A 243 -8.99 24.32 -18.04
CA ASN A 243 -7.89 25.25 -17.72
C ASN A 243 -6.67 25.14 -18.65
N GLY A 244 -6.89 24.79 -19.92
CA GLY A 244 -5.84 24.76 -20.93
C GLY A 244 -5.00 23.48 -20.92
N LEU A 245 -5.46 22.42 -20.27
CA LEU A 245 -4.82 21.09 -20.34
C LEU A 245 -5.06 20.39 -21.68
N LEU A 246 -6.03 20.85 -22.48
CA LEU A 246 -6.22 20.45 -23.87
C LEU A 246 -6.09 21.66 -24.78
N ASN A 247 -5.20 21.56 -25.77
CA ASN A 247 -5.03 22.54 -26.83
C ASN A 247 -5.14 21.88 -28.20
N ILE A 248 -5.86 22.52 -29.13
CA ILE A 248 -5.86 22.12 -30.53
C ILE A 248 -4.82 23.00 -31.23
N ASP A 249 -3.72 22.41 -31.67
CA ASP A 249 -2.62 23.12 -32.32
C ASP A 249 -2.97 23.48 -33.76
N ASN A 250 -3.53 22.51 -34.49
CA ASN A 250 -3.83 22.65 -35.90
C ASN A 250 -4.99 21.75 -36.34
N ILE A 251 -5.73 22.22 -37.34
CA ILE A 251 -6.75 21.46 -38.07
C ILE A 251 -6.44 21.62 -39.56
N ASP A 252 -5.98 20.54 -40.19
CA ASP A 252 -5.69 20.49 -41.63
C ASP A 252 -6.83 19.81 -42.38
N LEU A 253 -7.24 20.38 -43.52
CA LEU A 253 -8.15 19.71 -44.46
C LEU A 253 -7.34 18.85 -45.41
N ILE A 254 -7.44 17.53 -45.25
CA ILE A 254 -6.62 16.56 -45.99
C ILE A 254 -7.34 15.97 -47.20
N GLY A 255 -8.66 16.17 -47.32
CA GLY A 255 -9.41 15.83 -48.53
C GLY A 255 -10.92 15.86 -48.37
N ALA A 256 -11.63 15.56 -49.46
CA ALA A 256 -13.06 15.26 -49.42
C ALA A 256 -13.26 13.74 -49.45
N ILE A 257 -14.03 13.21 -48.50
CA ILE A 257 -14.37 11.78 -48.44
C ILE A 257 -15.61 11.50 -49.30
N SER A 258 -16.55 12.46 -49.33
CA SER A 258 -17.76 12.38 -50.15
C SER A 258 -18.28 13.78 -50.51
N CYS A 259 -19.37 13.86 -51.28
CA CYS A 259 -20.07 15.14 -51.54
C CYS A 259 -20.63 15.80 -50.27
N GLN A 260 -20.60 15.12 -49.12
CA GLN A 260 -21.14 15.57 -47.85
C GLN A 260 -20.13 15.45 -46.70
N ALA A 261 -18.87 15.09 -46.97
CA ALA A 261 -17.89 14.89 -45.89
C ALA A 261 -16.47 15.29 -46.28
N LEU A 262 -15.81 15.97 -45.34
CA LEU A 262 -14.41 16.36 -45.42
C LEU A 262 -13.59 15.52 -44.43
N ALA A 263 -12.40 15.11 -44.86
CA ALA A 263 -11.40 14.51 -44.01
C ALA A 263 -10.54 15.61 -43.41
N LEU A 264 -10.45 15.64 -42.09
CA LEU A 264 -9.52 16.51 -41.37
C LEU A 264 -8.44 15.69 -40.68
N ARG A 265 -7.25 16.30 -40.55
CA ARG A 265 -6.22 15.88 -39.60
C ARG A 265 -6.19 16.91 -38.48
N VAL A 266 -6.37 16.46 -37.24
CA VAL A 266 -6.36 17.32 -36.07
C VAL A 266 -5.14 16.98 -35.22
N ARG A 267 -4.31 17.99 -34.94
CA ARG A 267 -3.20 17.89 -34.00
C ARG A 267 -3.60 18.52 -32.67
N THR A 268 -3.53 17.75 -31.59
CA THR A 268 -3.84 18.23 -30.25
C THR A 268 -2.69 17.98 -29.27
N GLN A 269 -2.59 18.84 -28.28
CA GLN A 269 -1.75 18.68 -27.11
C GLN A 269 -2.63 18.45 -25.90
N ILE A 270 -2.39 17.37 -25.17
CA ILE A 270 -3.07 17.08 -23.92
C ILE A 270 -2.03 16.93 -22.81
N ILE A 271 -2.23 17.67 -21.72
CA ILE A 271 -1.44 17.62 -20.50
C ILE A 271 -2.21 16.78 -19.49
N ASN A 272 -1.56 15.74 -18.98
CA ASN A 272 -2.12 14.91 -17.92
C ASN A 272 -1.68 15.44 -16.54
N PRO A 273 -2.55 16.09 -15.74
CA PRO A 273 -2.18 16.60 -14.42
C PRO A 273 -2.05 15.50 -13.34
N SER A 274 -2.37 14.25 -13.68
CA SER A 274 -2.46 13.14 -12.75
C SER A 274 -1.17 12.33 -12.67
N ALA A 275 -0.96 11.73 -11.50
CA ALA A 275 -0.04 10.60 -11.31
C ALA A 275 -0.61 9.29 -11.89
N VAL A 276 -1.86 9.31 -12.39
CA VAL A 276 -2.54 8.19 -13.03
C VAL A 276 -2.38 8.29 -14.54
N ASN A 277 -2.10 7.15 -15.18
CA ASN A 277 -2.17 7.00 -16.63
C ASN A 277 -3.08 5.84 -16.99
N ILE A 278 -3.74 5.93 -18.14
CA ILE A 278 -4.58 4.87 -18.70
C ILE A 278 -4.00 4.49 -20.06
N LEU A 279 -3.59 3.23 -20.19
CA LEU A 279 -3.02 2.64 -21.39
C LEU A 279 -4.00 1.64 -21.99
N TYR A 280 -4.16 1.70 -23.31
CA TYR A 280 -5.05 0.82 -24.06
C TYR A 280 -6.51 0.88 -23.60
N GLY A 281 -6.93 2.02 -23.03
CA GLY A 281 -8.31 2.25 -22.56
C GLY A 281 -9.36 2.34 -23.67
N GLY A 282 -8.93 2.24 -24.93
CA GLY A 282 -9.77 2.28 -26.13
C GLY A 282 -9.51 3.49 -27.01
N CYS A 283 -10.55 3.87 -27.75
CA CYS A 283 -10.57 5.04 -28.62
C CYS A 283 -11.23 6.22 -27.89
N LEU A 284 -10.59 7.39 -27.92
CA LEU A 284 -11.20 8.64 -27.50
C LEU A 284 -11.89 9.29 -28.70
N SER A 285 -13.21 9.42 -28.63
CA SER A 285 -14.01 10.16 -29.62
C SER A 285 -14.43 11.52 -29.07
N LEU A 286 -14.07 12.59 -29.78
CA LEU A 286 -14.39 13.97 -29.42
C LEU A 286 -15.28 14.58 -30.50
N ASP A 287 -16.39 15.19 -30.09
CA ASP A 287 -17.21 16.02 -30.97
C ASP A 287 -16.56 17.40 -31.14
N LEU A 288 -16.27 17.79 -32.40
CA LEU A 288 -15.88 19.15 -32.71
C LEU A 288 -17.14 19.99 -32.91
N CYS A 289 -17.45 20.87 -31.97
CA CYS A 289 -18.65 21.71 -32.04
C CYS A 289 -18.32 23.16 -32.40
N ASP A 290 -19.19 23.79 -33.19
CA ASP A 290 -19.20 25.24 -33.33
C ASP A 290 -19.70 25.88 -32.04
N ILE A 291 -18.87 26.74 -31.42
CA ILE A 291 -19.17 27.30 -30.09
C ILE A 291 -20.38 28.26 -30.10
N VAL A 292 -20.69 28.86 -31.24
CA VAL A 292 -21.77 29.85 -31.36
C VAL A 292 -23.13 29.18 -31.51
N SER A 293 -23.21 28.14 -32.36
CA SER A 293 -24.45 27.42 -32.65
C SER A 293 -24.65 26.16 -31.81
N GLY A 294 -23.58 25.66 -31.17
CA GLY A 294 -23.57 24.40 -30.42
C GLY A 294 -23.72 23.15 -31.30
N LYS A 295 -23.66 23.29 -32.63
CA LYS A 295 -23.79 22.16 -33.55
C LYS A 295 -22.47 21.40 -33.65
N SER A 296 -22.53 20.08 -33.56
CA SER A 296 -21.41 19.21 -33.92
C SER A 296 -21.13 19.36 -35.42
N LEU A 297 -19.85 19.56 -35.73
CA LEU A 297 -19.30 19.65 -37.08
C LEU A 297 -18.78 18.27 -37.53
N GLY A 298 -18.39 17.41 -36.58
CA GLY A 298 -17.80 16.10 -36.88
C GLY A 298 -17.14 15.47 -35.66
N LEU A 299 -16.69 14.23 -35.84
CA LEU A 299 -16.05 13.43 -34.80
C LEU A 299 -14.56 13.29 -35.06
N VAL A 300 -13.77 13.51 -34.01
CA VAL A 300 -12.32 13.25 -33.97
C VAL A 300 -12.09 12.00 -33.16
N ASN A 301 -11.48 10.98 -33.77
CA ASN A 301 -11.18 9.71 -33.11
C ASN A 301 -9.67 9.58 -32.87
N ILE A 302 -9.29 9.21 -31.65
CA ILE A 302 -7.90 8.97 -31.25
C ILE A 302 -7.80 7.53 -30.75
N ASP A 303 -7.14 6.66 -31.52
CA ASP A 303 -6.97 5.24 -31.23
C ASP A 303 -5.54 4.77 -31.55
N PRO A 304 -4.76 4.26 -30.58
CA PRO A 304 -5.10 4.13 -29.17
C PRO A 304 -5.00 5.47 -28.42
N PHE A 305 -5.91 5.71 -27.49
CA PHE A 305 -5.76 6.81 -26.55
C PHE A 305 -4.78 6.45 -25.42
N TYR A 306 -3.77 7.30 -25.22
CA TYR A 306 -2.83 7.22 -24.11
C TYR A 306 -2.39 8.63 -23.71
N LEU A 307 -1.93 8.78 -22.46
CA LEU A 307 -1.34 10.03 -21.97
C LEU A 307 0.03 9.76 -21.35
N GLN A 308 0.91 10.75 -21.36
CA GLN A 308 2.09 10.74 -20.49
C GLN A 308 1.66 11.13 -19.06
N LEU A 309 2.48 10.83 -18.05
CA LEU A 309 2.17 11.11 -16.62
C LEU A 309 2.58 12.53 -16.21
N GLN A 310 1.98 13.07 -15.14
CA GLN A 310 2.50 14.21 -14.35
C GLN A 310 2.93 15.43 -15.19
N ASP A 311 1.95 16.15 -15.73
CA ASP A 311 2.09 17.40 -16.48
C ASP A 311 2.91 17.29 -17.78
N ASN A 312 3.23 16.08 -18.22
CA ASN A 312 3.88 15.88 -19.51
C ASN A 312 2.89 16.04 -20.66
N ILE A 313 3.34 16.74 -21.70
CA ILE A 313 2.56 16.99 -22.92
C ILE A 313 2.53 15.72 -23.77
N THR A 314 1.32 15.30 -24.13
CA THR A 314 1.08 14.27 -25.14
C THR A 314 0.58 14.93 -26.41
N VAL A 315 1.31 14.76 -27.51
CA VAL A 315 0.86 15.19 -28.84
C VAL A 315 0.11 14.04 -29.50
N LEU A 316 -1.13 14.28 -29.89
CA LEU A 316 -1.99 13.31 -30.54
C LEU A 316 -2.35 13.83 -31.93
N ASP A 317 -2.14 13.01 -32.95
CA ASP A 317 -2.58 13.27 -34.31
C ASP A 317 -3.75 12.32 -34.61
N ALA A 318 -4.94 12.89 -34.87
CA ALA A 318 -6.10 12.13 -35.32
C ALA A 318 -6.19 12.20 -36.85
N GLU A 319 -6.22 11.04 -37.51
CA GLU A 319 -6.41 10.92 -38.96
C GLU A 319 -7.84 10.43 -39.28
N GLU A 320 -8.35 10.80 -40.46
CA GLU A 320 -9.66 10.36 -40.97
C GLU A 320 -10.88 10.77 -40.11
N SER A 321 -10.82 11.94 -39.48
CA SER A 321 -11.99 12.52 -38.79
C SER A 321 -13.07 12.91 -39.82
N VAL A 322 -14.31 12.46 -39.61
CA VAL A 322 -15.43 12.64 -40.56
C VAL A 322 -16.32 13.79 -40.09
N PHE A 323 -16.50 14.79 -40.96
CA PHE A 323 -17.36 15.95 -40.76
C PHE A 323 -18.59 15.87 -41.66
N VAL A 324 -19.77 16.27 -41.18
CA VAL A 324 -21.07 16.22 -41.90
C VAL A 324 -21.74 17.59 -41.90
#